data_AF-A0AA86Q9Y5-F1
#
_entry.id   AF-A0AA86Q9Y5-F1
#
_cell.length_a   1.000
_cell.length_b   1.000
_cell.length_c   1.000
_cell.angle_alpha   90.00
_cell.angle_beta   90.00
_cell.angle_gamma   90.00
#
_symmetry.space_group_name_H-M   'P 1'
#
loop_
_entity.id
_entity.type
_entity.pdbx_description
1 polymer ?
#
loop_
_entity_poly.entity_id
_entity_poly.type
_entity_poly.pdbx_seq_one_letter_code
_entity_poly.pdbx_strand_id
1 'polypeptide(L)'
;MRQADIFLPNVNIQLNFAWKFQQQQYPYVNDHGTGRLNINNAVMSATCKSALDVDCPGHMTIQIIKTTMEYDQLRIKLEGGQSWIFQSLLDVILDSLQNQITDFMSNTLMGGFVGLMNGAFEDGRRQSMLVNNQNIIKDERYVDRVQVGNGYISLMFSGYTYLGSNLTDEYLKSGTSPITMNKFNAEMQMAVKDEAFNNVYYIFHKYYDSYSGKDYKTINQPKLRFTNTGALVTMIVEANGTQVEIELIAKPKLFDDLSKVVGRISFEYQAYSIDTAEGLNAEALLNQVVQHMNEVAEQTGFQYNYALMVDIRDFQPIFDANERVMRLVGDLPQECLPY
;
A
#
# COMPACT_ATOMS: atom_id res chain seq x y z
N MET A 1 12.50 12.83 9.77
CA MET A 1 12.62 11.40 9.43
C MET A 1 11.60 10.69 10.30
N ARG A 2 10.54 10.10 9.73
CA ARG A 2 9.49 9.49 10.56
C ARG A 2 9.88 8.03 10.82
N GLN A 3 9.96 7.68 12.10
CA GLN A 3 10.30 6.35 12.60
C GLN A 3 9.02 5.74 13.17
N ALA A 4 8.89 4.41 13.14
CA ALA A 4 7.85 3.69 13.85
C ALA A 4 8.49 2.88 14.97
N ASP A 5 7.88 2.93 16.15
CA ASP A 5 8.25 2.05 17.25
C ASP A 5 7.27 0.88 17.31
N ILE A 6 7.81 -0.33 17.28
CA ILE A 6 7.08 -1.58 17.47
C ILE A 6 7.28 -1.98 18.91
N PHE A 7 6.20 -2.36 19.58
CA PHE A 7 6.21 -2.69 21.00
C PHE A 7 5.46 -4.00 21.25
N LEU A 8 6.15 -4.97 21.85
CA LEU A 8 5.63 -6.27 22.23
C LEU A 8 5.75 -6.40 23.75
N PRO A 9 4.68 -6.12 24.51
CA PRO A 9 4.69 -6.28 25.94
C PRO A 9 4.47 -7.75 26.34
N ASN A 10 4.94 -8.11 27.53
CA ASN A 10 4.65 -9.39 28.19
C ASN A 10 5.05 -10.64 27.38
N VAL A 11 6.16 -10.55 26.64
CA VAL A 11 6.70 -11.67 25.87
C VAL A 11 7.30 -12.69 26.84
N ASN A 12 6.82 -13.93 26.75
CA ASN A 12 7.38 -15.05 27.51
C ASN A 12 8.18 -15.94 26.55
N ILE A 13 9.47 -16.11 26.86
CA ILE A 13 10.42 -16.83 26.00
C ILE A 13 10.88 -18.06 26.76
N GLN A 14 10.71 -19.23 26.16
CA GLN A 14 11.26 -20.48 26.67
C GLN A 14 12.20 -21.09 25.62
N LEU A 15 13.48 -21.23 25.98
CA LEU A 15 14.47 -21.92 25.19
C LEU A 15 14.84 -23.24 25.87
N ASN A 16 14.74 -24.34 25.14
CA ASN A 16 15.23 -25.64 25.58
C ASN A 16 16.54 -25.95 24.85
N PHE A 17 17.56 -26.38 25.58
CA PHE A 17 18.88 -26.66 25.02
C PHE A 17 19.52 -27.90 25.65
N ALA A 18 20.54 -28.44 25.00
CA ALA A 18 21.43 -29.45 25.58
C ALA A 18 22.73 -28.77 26.01
N TRP A 19 23.32 -29.24 27.11
CA TRP A 19 24.58 -28.70 27.63
C TRP A 19 25.55 -29.82 27.96
N LYS A 20 26.85 -29.48 27.91
CA LYS A 20 27.95 -30.37 28.28
C LYS A 20 29.02 -29.54 29.00
N PHE A 21 29.52 -30.08 30.10
CA PHE A 21 30.64 -29.53 30.85
C PHE A 21 31.78 -30.54 30.89
N GLN A 22 33.00 -30.02 30.75
CA GLN A 22 34.22 -30.82 30.83
C GLN A 22 35.31 -30.01 31.53
N GLN A 23 35.68 -30.44 32.72
CA GLN A 23 36.80 -29.86 33.47
C GLN A 23 38.11 -30.34 32.86
N GLN A 24 38.98 -29.40 32.48
CA GLN A 24 40.27 -29.72 31.86
C GLN A 24 41.37 -30.10 32.86
N GLN A 25 41.16 -29.83 34.15
CA GLN A 25 42.11 -30.11 35.22
C GLN A 25 41.52 -31.09 36.22
N TYR A 26 42.38 -31.83 36.92
CA TYR A 26 42.00 -32.80 37.94
C TYR A 26 41.03 -32.16 38.96
N PRO A 27 39.91 -32.81 39.34
CA PRO A 27 39.58 -34.23 39.15
C PRO A 27 38.86 -34.61 37.85
N TYR A 28 38.88 -33.78 36.79
CA TYR A 28 38.30 -34.09 35.47
C TYR A 28 36.81 -34.41 35.49
N VAL A 29 36.03 -33.56 36.15
CA VAL A 29 34.57 -33.67 36.17
C VAL A 29 34.01 -33.48 34.76
N ASN A 30 33.17 -34.41 34.32
CA ASN A 30 32.36 -34.31 33.11
C ASN A 30 30.89 -34.48 33.45
N ASP A 31 30.04 -33.61 32.91
CA ASP A 31 28.59 -33.72 33.06
C ASP A 31 27.90 -33.23 31.78
N HIS A 32 26.66 -33.65 31.59
CA HIS A 32 25.83 -33.22 30.46
C HIS A 32 24.35 -33.39 30.80
N GLY A 33 23.51 -32.72 30.03
CA GLY A 33 22.07 -32.90 30.16
C GLY A 33 21.29 -31.86 29.38
N THR A 34 20.08 -31.59 29.87
CA THR A 34 19.16 -30.63 29.27
C THR A 34 19.09 -29.37 30.12
N GLY A 35 18.83 -28.26 29.46
CA GLY A 35 18.67 -26.96 30.07
C GLY A 35 17.40 -26.30 29.56
N ARG A 36 16.82 -25.47 30.42
CA ARG A 36 15.70 -24.59 30.07
C ARG A 36 16.04 -23.18 30.52
N LEU A 37 15.91 -22.23 29.61
CA LEU A 37 15.99 -20.80 29.89
C LEU A 37 14.61 -20.21 29.70
N ASN A 38 14.10 -19.55 30.74
CA ASN A 38 12.83 -18.86 30.74
C ASN A 38 13.07 -17.37 30.97
N ILE A 39 12.53 -16.55 30.07
CA ILE A 39 12.45 -15.09 30.23
C ILE A 39 10.98 -14.77 30.32
N ASN A 40 10.57 -14.21 31.46
CA ASN A 40 9.17 -13.88 31.70
C ASN A 40 8.97 -12.38 31.62
N ASN A 41 7.80 -11.98 31.14
CA ASN A 41 7.38 -10.57 31.04
C ASN A 41 8.40 -9.70 30.31
N ALA A 42 9.07 -10.23 29.28
CA ALA A 42 9.97 -9.43 28.48
C ALA A 42 9.19 -8.37 27.71
N VAL A 43 9.74 -7.17 27.66
CA VAL A 43 9.29 -6.07 26.83
C VAL A 43 10.28 -5.95 25.69
N MET A 44 9.82 -6.28 24.48
CA MET A 44 10.61 -6.10 23.27
C MET A 44 10.13 -4.88 22.53
N SER A 45 11.07 -4.05 22.09
CA SER A 45 10.76 -2.92 21.23
C SER A 45 11.78 -2.73 20.14
N ALA A 46 11.33 -2.18 19.02
CA ALA A 46 12.18 -1.89 17.88
C ALA A 46 11.76 -0.59 17.22
N THR A 47 12.74 0.25 16.92
CA THR A 47 12.55 1.46 16.12
C THR A 47 12.90 1.13 14.68
N CYS A 48 11.92 1.26 13.80
CA CYS A 48 12.04 1.00 12.38
C CYS A 48 11.96 2.30 11.56
N LYS A 49 12.63 2.31 10.41
CA LYS A 49 12.44 3.31 9.36
C LYS A 49 12.26 2.63 8.01
N SER A 50 11.50 3.23 7.13
CA SER A 50 11.46 2.84 5.73
C SER A 50 12.45 3.66 4.90
N ALA A 51 13.09 3.01 3.93
CA ALA A 51 13.92 3.61 2.91
C ALA A 51 13.48 3.11 1.53
N LEU A 52 13.51 4.01 0.54
CA LEU A 52 13.42 3.59 -0.85
C LEU A 52 14.77 3.05 -1.29
N ASP A 53 14.75 1.96 -2.06
CA ASP A 53 15.94 1.41 -2.68
C ASP A 53 16.42 2.37 -3.79
N VAL A 54 17.70 2.76 -3.69
CA VAL A 54 18.34 3.68 -4.64
C VAL A 54 18.66 2.96 -5.96
N ASP A 55 19.00 1.67 -5.88
CA ASP A 55 19.40 0.85 -7.01
C ASP A 55 18.17 0.25 -7.71
N CYS A 56 17.06 0.11 -6.98
CA CYS A 56 15.79 -0.39 -7.52
C CYS A 56 14.61 0.57 -7.26
N PRO A 57 14.42 1.62 -8.10
CA PRO A 57 13.36 2.60 -7.92
C PRO A 57 11.96 1.98 -7.89
N GLY A 58 11.28 2.16 -6.76
CA GLY A 58 9.96 1.61 -6.51
C GLY A 58 9.92 0.46 -5.52
N HIS A 59 11.08 -0.01 -5.04
CA HIS A 59 11.18 -0.94 -3.93
C HIS A 59 11.43 -0.20 -2.62
N MET A 60 10.76 -0.66 -1.57
CA MET A 60 10.87 -0.11 -0.24
C MET A 60 11.43 -1.17 0.69
N THR A 61 12.36 -0.76 1.54
CA THR A 61 12.91 -1.59 2.60
C THR A 61 12.59 -0.98 3.95
N ILE A 62 12.18 -1.81 4.89
CA ILE A 62 12.11 -1.50 6.30
C ILE A 62 13.47 -1.87 6.91
N GLN A 63 14.02 -0.94 7.69
CA GLN A 63 15.29 -1.08 8.37
C GLN A 63 15.09 -0.88 9.86
N ILE A 64 15.71 -1.76 10.64
CA ILE A 64 15.80 -1.60 12.10
C ILE A 64 16.90 -0.57 12.39
N ILE A 65 16.56 0.44 13.17
CA ILE A 65 17.54 1.41 13.69
C ILE A 65 18.04 0.94 15.04
N LYS A 66 17.12 0.52 15.90
CA LYS A 66 17.38 0.15 17.28
C LYS A 66 16.42 -0.94 17.71
N THR A 67 16.91 -1.83 18.55
CA THR A 67 16.16 -2.86 19.23
C THR A 67 16.51 -2.82 20.70
N THR A 68 15.52 -3.06 21.53
CA THR A 68 15.67 -3.15 22.98
C THR A 68 14.83 -4.30 23.49
N MET A 69 15.39 -5.03 24.44
CA MET A 69 14.69 -6.08 25.15
C MET A 69 14.96 -5.85 26.63
N GLU A 70 13.90 -5.60 27.38
CA GLU A 70 13.92 -5.44 28.83
C GLU A 70 13.17 -6.62 29.45
N TYR A 71 13.62 -7.14 30.59
CA TYR A 71 12.94 -8.24 31.27
C TYR A 71 13.25 -8.20 32.76
N ASP A 72 12.27 -8.59 33.57
CA ASP A 72 12.43 -8.60 35.03
C ASP A 72 13.32 -9.75 35.50
N GLN A 73 13.15 -10.93 34.88
CA GLN A 73 13.80 -12.15 35.34
C GLN A 73 14.16 -13.08 34.18
N LEU A 74 15.43 -13.47 34.15
CA LEU A 74 15.94 -14.57 33.33
C LEU A 74 16.27 -15.73 34.26
N ARG A 75 15.59 -16.86 34.07
CA ARG A 75 15.75 -18.06 34.90
C ARG A 75 16.31 -19.19 34.06
N ILE A 76 17.44 -19.74 34.49
CA ILE A 76 18.03 -20.94 33.87
C ILE A 76 17.85 -22.12 34.83
N LYS A 77 17.34 -23.22 34.30
CA LYS A 77 17.29 -24.50 34.98
C LYS A 77 18.12 -25.50 34.18
N LEU A 78 19.14 -26.07 34.81
CA LEU A 78 19.94 -27.15 34.26
C LEU A 78 19.57 -28.45 34.94
N GLU A 79 19.37 -29.49 34.15
CA GLU A 79 19.12 -30.86 34.59
C GLU A 79 20.30 -31.73 34.14
N GLY A 80 20.93 -32.43 35.09
CA GLY A 80 22.14 -33.26 34.88
C GLY A 80 22.61 -33.90 36.19
N GLY A 81 23.63 -34.75 36.12
CA GLY A 81 24.07 -35.56 37.27
C GLY A 81 24.66 -34.74 38.43
N GLN A 82 25.21 -33.57 38.12
CA GLN A 82 25.86 -32.65 39.06
C GLN A 82 25.30 -31.22 38.94
N SER A 83 24.00 -31.09 38.61
CA SER A 83 23.32 -29.80 38.40
C SER A 83 23.52 -28.77 39.53
N TRP A 84 23.75 -29.21 40.77
CA TRP A 84 23.99 -28.37 41.94
C TRP A 84 25.29 -27.55 41.86
N ILE A 85 26.35 -28.07 41.22
CA ILE A 85 27.61 -27.33 41.04
C ILE A 85 27.38 -26.15 40.10
N PHE A 86 26.65 -26.39 39.01
CA PHE A 86 26.37 -25.39 38.00
C PHE A 86 25.40 -24.30 38.47
N GLN A 87 24.55 -24.60 39.46
CA GLN A 87 23.73 -23.58 40.13
C GLN A 87 24.57 -22.53 40.87
N SER A 88 25.77 -22.87 41.32
CA SER A 88 26.67 -21.91 41.98
C SER A 88 27.46 -21.02 41.01
N LEU A 89 27.60 -21.45 39.75
CA LEU A 89 28.23 -20.67 38.66
C LEU A 89 27.21 -19.89 37.83
N LEU A 90 25.93 -20.05 38.17
CA LEU A 90 24.80 -19.60 37.36
C LEU A 90 24.82 -18.08 37.24
N ASP A 91 25.19 -17.32 38.28
CA ASP A 91 25.29 -15.85 38.23
C ASP A 91 26.31 -15.35 37.19
N VAL A 92 27.50 -15.98 37.12
CA VAL A 92 28.54 -15.61 36.13
C VAL A 92 28.09 -15.97 34.70
N ILE A 93 27.42 -17.11 34.57
CA ILE A 93 26.87 -17.57 33.28
C ILE A 93 25.70 -16.66 32.86
N LEU A 94 24.86 -16.23 33.80
CA LEU A 94 23.73 -15.33 33.57
C LEU A 94 24.22 -14.01 33.02
N ASP A 95 25.16 -13.33 33.66
CA ASP A 95 25.65 -12.02 33.18
C ASP A 95 26.20 -12.09 31.75
N SER A 96 26.93 -13.16 31.41
CA SER A 96 27.45 -13.37 30.06
C SER A 96 26.34 -13.71 29.05
N LEU A 97 25.38 -14.55 29.44
CA LEU A 97 24.25 -14.94 28.60
C LEU A 97 23.26 -13.80 28.40
N GLN A 98 23.05 -12.92 29.37
CA GLN A 98 22.10 -11.81 29.29
C GLN A 98 22.42 -10.88 28.12
N ASN A 99 23.70 -10.49 27.97
CA ASN A 99 24.14 -9.65 26.85
C ASN A 99 23.99 -10.40 25.51
N GLN A 100 24.44 -11.65 25.44
CA GLN A 100 24.37 -12.44 24.20
C GLN A 100 22.94 -12.76 23.76
N ILE A 101 22.04 -13.04 24.70
CA ILE A 101 20.63 -13.32 24.44
C ILE A 101 19.92 -12.04 24.00
N THR A 102 20.22 -10.92 24.64
CA THR A 102 19.66 -9.63 24.24
C THR A 102 20.03 -9.32 22.80
N ASP A 103 21.32 -9.44 22.44
CA ASP A 103 21.80 -9.23 21.08
C ASP A 103 21.21 -10.24 20.09
N PHE A 104 21.22 -11.54 20.44
CA PHE A 104 20.71 -12.61 19.59
C PHE A 104 19.20 -12.45 19.33
N MET A 105 18.39 -12.30 20.38
CA MET A 105 16.94 -12.19 20.25
C MET A 105 16.54 -10.90 19.53
N SER A 106 17.24 -9.81 19.82
CA SER A 106 17.05 -8.54 19.12
C SER A 106 17.36 -8.67 17.63
N ASN A 107 18.48 -9.30 17.25
CA ASN A 107 18.86 -9.45 15.85
C ASN A 107 18.01 -10.49 15.11
N THR A 108 17.72 -11.63 15.73
CA THR A 108 17.02 -12.74 15.08
C THR A 108 15.51 -12.51 14.98
N LEU A 109 14.84 -12.15 16.08
CA LEU A 109 13.39 -11.95 16.03
C LEU A 109 13.03 -10.71 15.23
N MET A 110 13.73 -9.60 15.46
CA MET A 110 13.42 -8.39 14.70
C MET A 110 13.93 -8.48 13.28
N GLY A 111 15.07 -9.14 13.03
CA GLY A 111 15.52 -9.44 11.67
C GLY A 111 14.51 -10.30 10.90
N GLY A 112 13.93 -11.31 11.56
CA GLY A 112 12.83 -12.10 11.01
C GLY A 112 11.58 -11.27 10.73
N PHE A 113 11.18 -10.41 11.68
CA PHE A 113 10.05 -9.49 11.50
C PHE A 113 10.27 -8.53 10.32
N VAL A 114 11.46 -7.95 10.20
CA VAL A 114 11.79 -7.09 9.05
C VAL A 114 11.85 -7.87 7.76
N GLY A 115 12.33 -9.11 7.77
CA GLY A 115 12.24 -10.01 6.61
C GLY A 115 10.78 -10.21 6.16
N LEU A 116 9.87 -10.45 7.11
CA LEU A 116 8.43 -10.57 6.82
C LEU A 116 7.84 -9.26 6.28
N MET A 117 8.13 -8.12 6.90
CA MET A 117 7.64 -6.82 6.45
C MET A 117 8.18 -6.47 5.05
N ASN A 118 9.46 -6.74 4.80
CA ASN A 118 10.05 -6.52 3.49
C ASN A 118 9.42 -7.43 2.45
N GLY A 119 9.17 -8.71 2.75
CA GLY A 119 8.42 -9.59 1.85
C GLY A 119 6.99 -9.11 1.60
N ALA A 120 6.33 -8.49 2.57
CA ALA A 120 5.01 -7.88 2.38
C ALA A 120 5.04 -6.59 1.53
N PHE A 121 6.16 -5.85 1.54
CA PHE A 121 6.35 -4.61 0.80
C PHE A 121 7.16 -4.76 -0.50
N GLU A 122 7.69 -5.94 -0.82
CA GLU A 122 8.57 -6.17 -1.98
C GLU A 122 7.85 -5.93 -3.30
N ASP A 123 6.54 -6.17 -3.35
CA ASP A 123 5.74 -6.02 -4.56
C ASP A 123 5.21 -4.59 -4.72
N GLY A 124 6.08 -3.67 -5.17
CA GLY A 124 5.62 -2.52 -5.94
C GLY A 124 5.04 -3.02 -7.26
N ARG A 125 3.74 -3.34 -7.29
CA ARG A 125 3.16 -4.13 -8.38
C ARG A 125 3.09 -3.32 -9.68
N ARG A 126 3.64 -3.90 -10.74
CA ARG A 126 3.23 -3.57 -12.11
C ARG A 126 2.20 -4.61 -12.53
N GLN A 127 1.02 -4.17 -12.91
CA GLN A 127 -0.02 -5.09 -13.36
C GLN A 127 -0.61 -4.63 -14.68
N SER A 128 -0.87 -5.57 -15.56
CA SER A 128 -1.73 -5.31 -16.71
C SER A 128 -3.12 -4.93 -16.20
N MET A 129 -3.73 -3.93 -16.82
CA MET A 129 -5.12 -3.62 -16.55
C MET A 129 -6.00 -4.82 -16.94
N LEU A 130 -7.04 -5.13 -16.15
CA LEU A 130 -7.95 -6.27 -16.36
C LEU A 130 -8.81 -6.18 -17.65
N VAL A 131 -8.64 -5.13 -18.42
CA VAL A 131 -9.38 -4.85 -19.64
C VAL A 131 -8.79 -5.68 -20.78
N ASN A 132 -9.53 -5.90 -21.87
CA ASN A 132 -9.09 -6.62 -23.08
C ASN A 132 -7.79 -6.05 -23.72
N ASN A 133 -7.25 -4.95 -23.20
CA ASN A 133 -6.00 -4.32 -23.61
C ASN A 133 -4.86 -4.71 -22.66
N GLN A 134 -4.36 -5.94 -22.78
CA GLN A 134 -3.28 -6.49 -21.94
C GLN A 134 -1.97 -5.67 -21.95
N ASN A 135 -1.80 -4.80 -22.95
CA ASN A 135 -0.63 -3.94 -23.11
C ASN A 135 -0.68 -2.66 -22.26
N ILE A 136 -1.83 -2.34 -21.63
CA ILE A 136 -1.91 -1.20 -20.71
C ILE A 136 -1.47 -1.68 -19.33
N ILE A 137 -0.44 -1.05 -18.78
CA ILE A 137 0.17 -1.42 -17.50
C ILE A 137 -0.09 -0.30 -16.49
N LYS A 138 -0.60 -0.70 -15.33
CA LYS A 138 -0.67 0.08 -14.10
C LYS A 138 0.67 -0.01 -13.36
N ASP A 139 1.26 1.13 -13.07
CA ASP A 139 2.41 1.28 -12.19
C ASP A 139 1.94 1.63 -10.78
N GLU A 140 2.23 0.76 -9.82
CA GLU A 140 2.00 0.98 -8.39
C GLU A 140 3.29 0.83 -7.59
N ARG A 141 4.39 1.32 -8.15
CA ARG A 141 5.63 1.43 -7.38
C ARG A 141 5.52 2.48 -6.29
N TYR A 142 6.21 2.23 -5.18
CA TYR A 142 6.32 3.20 -4.09
C TYR A 142 7.06 4.46 -4.57
N VAL A 143 6.46 5.62 -4.34
CA VAL A 143 7.05 6.93 -4.70
C VAL A 143 7.64 7.66 -3.52
N ASP A 144 7.29 7.24 -2.31
CA ASP A 144 7.82 7.79 -1.07
C ASP A 144 7.93 6.69 -0.01
N ARG A 145 8.62 7.02 1.07
CA ARG A 145 8.79 6.20 2.28
C ARG A 145 7.45 6.07 3.01
N VAL A 146 7.30 5.02 3.82
CA VAL A 146 6.19 4.90 4.77
C VAL A 146 6.12 6.16 5.63
N GLN A 147 4.97 6.82 5.65
CA GLN A 147 4.75 7.93 6.56
C GLN A 147 3.96 7.43 7.76
N VAL A 148 4.53 7.64 8.94
CA VAL A 148 3.91 7.35 10.22
C VAL A 148 3.43 8.67 10.79
N GLY A 149 2.17 8.77 11.19
CA GLY A 149 1.63 9.93 11.89
C GLY A 149 0.93 9.53 13.17
N ASN A 150 0.28 10.49 13.83
CA ASN A 150 -0.53 10.19 15.00
C ASN A 150 -1.78 9.40 14.59
N GLY A 151 -1.77 8.10 14.87
CA GLY A 151 -2.91 7.20 14.60
C GLY A 151 -3.02 6.73 13.16
N TYR A 152 -2.00 6.90 12.32
CA TYR A 152 -2.04 6.39 10.95
C TYR A 152 -0.67 5.98 10.41
N ILE A 153 -0.71 5.05 9.47
CA ILE A 153 0.40 4.68 8.59
C ILE A 153 -0.08 4.87 7.16
N SER A 154 0.70 5.55 6.32
CA SER A 154 0.35 5.78 4.91
C SER A 154 1.46 5.36 3.97
N LEU A 155 1.04 4.74 2.86
CA LEU A 155 1.87 4.34 1.73
C LEU A 155 1.49 5.19 0.52
N MET A 156 2.49 5.55 -0.29
CA MET A 156 2.27 6.35 -1.50
C MET A 156 2.75 5.59 -2.72
N PHE A 157 1.86 5.47 -3.70
CA PHE A 157 2.09 4.79 -4.97
C PHE A 157 2.04 5.78 -6.13
N SER A 158 2.72 5.48 -7.23
CA SER A 158 2.68 6.32 -8.43
C SER A 158 1.27 6.37 -9.04
N GLY A 159 0.57 5.23 -9.07
CA GLY A 159 -0.78 5.10 -9.61
C GLY A 159 -0.89 5.36 -11.12
N TYR A 160 0.25 5.44 -11.81
CA TYR A 160 0.34 5.82 -13.22
C TYR A 160 -0.06 4.65 -14.12
N THR A 161 -0.50 4.95 -15.32
CA THR A 161 -0.91 4.00 -16.35
C THR A 161 -0.18 4.35 -17.63
N TYR A 162 0.39 3.35 -18.28
CA TYR A 162 1.15 3.52 -19.51
C TYR A 162 0.92 2.36 -20.48
N LEU A 163 1.21 2.58 -21.76
CA LEU A 163 1.23 1.51 -22.75
C LEU A 163 2.60 0.82 -22.72
N GLY A 164 2.63 -0.47 -22.38
CA GLY A 164 3.87 -1.24 -22.19
C GLY A 164 4.80 -1.28 -23.41
N SER A 165 4.24 -1.14 -24.61
CA SER A 165 5.02 -1.06 -25.85
C SER A 165 5.64 0.31 -26.11
N ASN A 166 5.20 1.39 -25.43
CA ASN A 166 5.59 2.78 -25.70
C ASN A 166 5.97 3.53 -24.42
N LEU A 167 6.96 3.02 -23.68
CA LEU A 167 7.40 3.60 -22.41
C LEU A 167 7.91 5.05 -22.55
N THR A 168 8.66 5.37 -23.60
CA THR A 168 9.38 6.66 -23.74
C THR A 168 8.46 7.88 -23.81
N ASP A 169 7.23 7.71 -24.26
CA ASP A 169 6.28 8.81 -24.47
C ASP A 169 5.51 9.17 -23.20
N GLU A 170 5.43 8.22 -22.29
CA GLU A 170 4.49 8.21 -21.17
C GLU A 170 5.23 8.23 -19.82
N TYR A 171 6.46 7.74 -19.81
CA TYR A 171 7.25 7.62 -18.60
C TYR A 171 7.87 8.97 -18.24
N LEU A 172 7.54 9.47 -17.04
CA LEU A 172 8.17 10.63 -16.36
C LEU A 172 7.81 12.02 -16.92
N LYS A 173 6.56 12.45 -16.73
CA LYS A 173 6.27 13.88 -16.46
C LYS A 173 5.86 14.02 -15.01
N SER A 174 6.86 14.05 -14.12
CA SER A 174 6.67 14.22 -12.69
C SER A 174 6.18 15.63 -12.36
N GLY A 175 5.21 15.68 -11.44
CA GLY A 175 4.59 16.90 -10.95
C GLY A 175 3.44 16.65 -9.99
N THR A 176 3.10 15.39 -9.71
CA THR A 176 2.07 15.06 -8.73
C THR A 176 2.61 15.40 -7.34
N SER A 177 1.98 16.39 -6.71
CA SER A 177 2.27 16.69 -5.31
C SER A 177 1.84 15.50 -4.45
N PRO A 178 2.59 15.13 -3.40
CA PRO A 178 2.17 14.07 -2.50
C PRO A 178 0.84 14.45 -1.82
N ILE A 179 0.03 13.44 -1.47
CA ILE A 179 -1.15 13.64 -0.63
C ILE A 179 -0.65 13.74 0.81
N THR A 180 -0.68 14.93 1.40
CA THR A 180 0.04 15.19 2.65
C THR A 180 -0.82 15.04 3.91
N MET A 181 -2.15 14.96 3.77
CA MET A 181 -3.06 14.89 4.91
C MET A 181 -3.95 13.64 4.87
N ASN A 182 -3.90 12.89 5.98
CA ASN A 182 -5.00 12.03 6.38
C ASN A 182 -6.09 12.92 7.01
N LYS A 183 -7.31 12.85 6.48
CA LYS A 183 -8.44 13.73 6.87
C LYS A 183 -9.52 12.99 7.64
N PHE A 184 -9.46 11.66 7.71
CA PHE A 184 -10.55 10.84 8.22
C PHE A 184 -10.06 9.91 9.31
N ASN A 185 -10.82 9.83 10.40
CA ASN A 185 -10.61 8.87 11.47
C ASN A 185 -11.34 7.57 11.13
N ALA A 186 -10.92 6.94 10.03
CA ALA A 186 -11.41 5.65 9.58
C ALA A 186 -10.26 4.64 9.64
N GLU A 187 -10.60 3.36 9.76
CA GLU A 187 -9.59 2.28 9.82
C GLU A 187 -8.78 2.19 8.53
N MET A 188 -9.43 2.42 7.38
CA MET A 188 -8.77 2.45 6.08
C MET A 188 -9.20 3.63 5.22
N GLN A 189 -8.21 4.22 4.55
CA GLN A 189 -8.43 5.26 3.56
C GLN A 189 -7.56 5.01 2.33
N MET A 190 -8.17 5.06 1.15
CA MET A 190 -7.46 5.21 -0.12
C MET A 190 -7.73 6.60 -0.68
N ALA A 191 -6.70 7.28 -1.18
CA ALA A 191 -6.85 8.59 -1.81
C ALA A 191 -6.22 8.58 -3.20
N VAL A 192 -7.00 9.02 -4.19
CA VAL A 192 -6.59 9.02 -5.61
C VAL A 192 -6.73 10.43 -6.16
N LYS A 193 -5.64 10.96 -6.71
CA LYS A 193 -5.61 12.28 -7.38
C LYS A 193 -6.34 12.26 -8.70
N ASP A 194 -6.98 13.37 -9.08
CA ASP A 194 -7.60 13.49 -10.40
C ASP A 194 -6.60 13.29 -11.55
N GLU A 195 -5.34 13.68 -11.36
CA GLU A 195 -4.21 13.42 -12.25
C GLU A 195 -4.06 11.95 -12.64
N ALA A 196 -4.35 11.04 -11.71
CA ALA A 196 -4.23 9.61 -11.94
C ALA A 196 -5.36 9.10 -12.86
N PHE A 197 -6.58 9.63 -12.72
CA PHE A 197 -7.69 9.37 -13.64
C PHE A 197 -7.44 10.02 -15.02
N ASN A 198 -6.94 11.26 -15.03
CA ASN A 198 -6.59 11.98 -16.24
C ASN A 198 -5.53 11.27 -17.07
N ASN A 199 -4.57 10.62 -16.39
CA ASN A 199 -3.60 9.79 -17.06
C ASN A 199 -4.26 8.57 -17.74
N VAL A 200 -5.20 7.88 -17.08
CA VAL A 200 -5.95 6.79 -17.73
C VAL A 200 -6.72 7.32 -18.96
N TYR A 201 -7.41 8.45 -18.83
CA TYR A 201 -8.10 9.08 -19.96
C TYR A 201 -7.16 9.41 -21.11
N TYR A 202 -5.98 9.93 -20.81
CA TYR A 202 -4.97 10.23 -21.84
C TYR A 202 -4.50 8.96 -22.58
N ILE A 203 -4.19 7.87 -21.87
CA ILE A 203 -3.76 6.60 -22.51
C ILE A 203 -4.84 6.06 -23.45
N PHE A 204 -6.09 6.00 -23.01
CA PHE A 204 -7.20 5.50 -23.83
C PHE A 204 -7.58 6.44 -24.97
N HIS A 205 -7.44 7.76 -24.79
CA HIS A 205 -7.64 8.71 -25.87
C HIS A 205 -6.56 8.58 -26.94
N LYS A 206 -5.28 8.63 -26.55
CA LYS A 206 -4.14 8.66 -27.47
C LYS A 206 -3.98 7.38 -28.28
N TYR A 207 -4.10 6.21 -27.64
CA TYR A 207 -3.76 4.94 -28.27
C TYR A 207 -4.97 4.17 -28.81
N TYR A 208 -6.19 4.51 -28.38
CA TYR A 208 -7.39 3.74 -28.70
C TYR A 208 -8.57 4.60 -29.19
N ASP A 209 -8.44 5.94 -29.19
CA ASP A 209 -9.50 6.89 -29.54
C ASP A 209 -10.84 6.58 -28.85
N SER A 210 -10.78 6.07 -27.61
CA SER A 210 -11.94 5.41 -26.97
C SER A 210 -13.11 6.35 -26.73
N TYR A 211 -12.88 7.66 -26.67
CA TYR A 211 -13.90 8.65 -26.34
C TYR A 211 -14.58 9.28 -27.56
N SER A 212 -14.10 9.00 -28.78
CA SER A 212 -14.77 9.42 -30.02
C SER A 212 -15.99 8.53 -30.30
N GLY A 213 -17.09 9.16 -30.70
CA GLY A 213 -18.34 8.47 -31.01
C GLY A 213 -18.55 8.36 -32.51
N LYS A 214 -19.73 7.85 -32.89
CA LYS A 214 -20.11 7.70 -34.30
C LYS A 214 -20.21 9.02 -35.05
N ASP A 215 -20.79 10.04 -34.40
CA ASP A 215 -21.13 11.32 -35.05
C ASP A 215 -20.31 12.50 -34.51
N TYR A 216 -19.27 12.23 -33.70
CA TYR A 216 -18.36 13.24 -33.18
C TYR A 216 -16.97 12.66 -32.94
N LYS A 217 -15.94 13.52 -33.04
CA LYS A 217 -14.56 13.17 -32.73
C LYS A 217 -14.10 13.91 -31.48
N THR A 218 -13.53 13.19 -30.52
CA THR A 218 -12.88 13.82 -29.37
C THR A 218 -11.54 14.40 -29.80
N ILE A 219 -11.35 15.71 -29.61
CA ILE A 219 -10.16 16.43 -30.06
C ILE A 219 -9.05 16.40 -28.99
N ASN A 220 -9.45 16.55 -27.72
CA ASN A 220 -8.54 16.50 -26.58
C ASN A 220 -8.99 15.43 -25.59
N GLN A 221 -8.05 14.84 -24.84
CA GLN A 221 -8.45 13.87 -23.82
C GLN A 221 -9.43 14.47 -22.80
N PRO A 222 -10.40 13.68 -22.31
CA PRO A 222 -11.23 14.11 -21.19
C PRO A 222 -10.39 14.51 -19.97
N LYS A 223 -10.83 15.54 -19.24
CA LYS A 223 -10.17 16.04 -18.03
C LYS A 223 -11.13 15.99 -16.85
N LEU A 224 -10.87 15.09 -15.91
CA LEU A 224 -11.47 15.03 -14.58
C LEU A 224 -10.92 16.13 -13.67
N ARG A 225 -11.82 16.75 -12.92
CA ARG A 225 -11.52 17.63 -11.80
C ARG A 225 -12.46 17.34 -10.64
N PHE A 226 -11.91 17.13 -9.45
CA PHE A 226 -12.71 17.04 -8.22
C PHE A 226 -13.08 18.43 -7.71
N THR A 227 -14.34 18.62 -7.35
CA THR A 227 -14.90 19.84 -6.75
C THR A 227 -15.51 19.51 -5.39
N ASN A 228 -15.95 20.53 -4.64
CA ASN A 228 -16.60 20.31 -3.34
C ASN A 228 -17.95 19.59 -3.46
N THR A 229 -18.55 19.58 -4.66
CA THR A 229 -19.90 19.04 -4.90
C THR A 229 -19.87 17.73 -5.70
N GLY A 230 -18.71 17.27 -6.17
CA GLY A 230 -18.60 16.06 -6.97
C GLY A 230 -17.34 16.01 -7.83
N ALA A 231 -17.46 15.39 -8.99
CA ALA A 231 -16.44 15.38 -10.02
C ALA A 231 -17.02 15.91 -11.34
N LEU A 232 -16.23 16.70 -12.06
CA LEU A 232 -16.57 17.23 -13.37
C LEU A 232 -15.58 16.68 -14.40
N VAL A 233 -16.09 16.32 -15.57
CA VAL A 233 -15.27 15.97 -16.74
C VAL A 233 -15.52 16.99 -17.84
N THR A 234 -14.44 17.56 -18.36
CA THR A 234 -14.48 18.49 -19.49
C THR A 234 -13.76 17.87 -20.68
N MET A 235 -14.34 18.01 -21.88
CA MET A 235 -13.74 17.56 -23.13
C MET A 235 -14.13 18.47 -24.30
N ILE A 236 -13.28 18.51 -25.32
CA ILE A 236 -13.57 19.22 -26.57
C ILE A 236 -13.80 18.18 -27.66
N VAL A 237 -14.94 18.29 -28.33
CA VAL A 237 -15.31 17.42 -29.44
C VAL A 237 -15.56 18.23 -30.70
N GLU A 238 -15.34 17.61 -31.85
CA GLU A 238 -15.70 18.14 -33.16
C GLU A 238 -16.89 17.35 -33.71
N ALA A 239 -17.97 18.07 -34.04
CA ALA A 239 -19.16 17.51 -34.66
C ALA A 239 -19.60 18.43 -35.80
N ASN A 240 -19.85 17.86 -36.98
CA ASN A 240 -20.19 18.61 -38.19
C ASN A 240 -19.20 19.76 -38.51
N GLY A 241 -17.90 19.53 -38.27
CA GLY A 241 -16.83 20.52 -38.52
C GLY A 241 -16.78 21.67 -37.52
N THR A 242 -17.55 21.61 -36.43
CA THR A 242 -17.58 22.62 -35.37
C THR A 242 -17.04 22.02 -34.08
N GLN A 243 -16.13 22.73 -33.41
CA GLN A 243 -15.61 22.33 -32.10
C GLN A 243 -16.50 22.88 -30.98
N VAL A 244 -16.84 22.02 -30.04
CA VAL A 244 -17.69 22.33 -28.89
C VAL A 244 -17.08 21.75 -27.62
N GLU A 245 -17.08 22.56 -26.56
CA GLU A 245 -16.70 22.13 -25.22
C GLU A 245 -17.91 21.54 -24.51
N ILE A 246 -17.72 20.37 -23.91
CA ILE A 246 -18.74 19.62 -23.19
C ILE A 246 -18.26 19.40 -21.76
N GLU A 247 -19.13 19.69 -20.81
CA GLU A 247 -18.93 19.34 -19.41
C GLU A 247 -19.96 18.29 -18.97
N LEU A 248 -19.47 17.33 -18.18
CA LEU A 248 -20.26 16.23 -17.63
C LEU A 248 -20.10 16.18 -16.11
N ILE A 249 -21.18 15.88 -15.40
CA ILE A 249 -21.09 15.45 -13.99
C ILE A 249 -20.65 13.99 -13.99
N ALA A 250 -19.65 13.66 -13.19
CA ALA A 250 -19.12 12.31 -13.04
C ALA A 250 -19.42 11.78 -11.62
N LYS A 251 -20.23 10.73 -11.52
CA LYS A 251 -20.56 10.05 -10.27
C LYS A 251 -19.74 8.78 -10.13
N PRO A 252 -19.00 8.58 -9.03
CA PRO A 252 -18.09 7.46 -8.90
C PRO A 252 -18.88 6.15 -8.81
N LYS A 253 -18.44 5.15 -9.55
CA LYS A 253 -18.96 3.78 -9.52
C LYS A 253 -17.80 2.83 -9.19
N LEU A 254 -17.92 2.19 -8.03
CA LEU A 254 -16.92 1.25 -7.51
C LEU A 254 -17.26 -0.16 -8.01
N PHE A 255 -16.26 -0.81 -8.56
CA PHE A 255 -16.32 -2.20 -8.98
C PHE A 255 -15.28 -3.00 -8.21
N ASP A 256 -15.63 -4.23 -7.89
CA ASP A 256 -14.72 -5.16 -7.23
C ASP A 256 -14.74 -6.51 -7.95
N ASP A 257 -13.56 -7.02 -8.28
CA ASP A 257 -13.35 -8.40 -8.73
C ASP A 257 -12.56 -9.12 -7.62
N LEU A 258 -13.30 -9.56 -6.60
CA LEU A 258 -12.77 -10.28 -5.43
C LEU A 258 -11.92 -11.51 -5.83
N SER A 259 -12.14 -12.08 -7.03
CA SER A 259 -11.37 -13.23 -7.52
C SER A 259 -9.94 -12.87 -7.94
N LYS A 260 -9.66 -11.59 -8.19
CA LYS A 260 -8.37 -11.09 -8.68
C LYS A 260 -7.66 -10.14 -7.73
N VAL A 261 -8.27 -9.79 -6.60
CA VAL A 261 -7.71 -8.83 -5.62
C VAL A 261 -7.43 -7.47 -6.28
N VAL A 262 -8.35 -7.06 -7.15
CA VAL A 262 -8.26 -5.86 -7.96
C VAL A 262 -9.60 -5.15 -7.91
N GLY A 263 -9.56 -3.89 -7.53
CA GLY A 263 -10.73 -3.02 -7.59
C GLY A 263 -10.61 -2.03 -8.74
N ARG A 264 -11.75 -1.46 -9.15
CA ARG A 264 -11.78 -0.43 -10.18
C ARG A 264 -12.74 0.69 -9.82
N ILE A 265 -12.28 1.91 -10.05
CA ILE A 265 -13.07 3.13 -9.92
C ILE A 265 -13.38 3.63 -11.32
N SER A 266 -14.66 3.72 -11.65
CA SER A 266 -15.13 4.37 -12.87
C SER A 266 -16.09 5.50 -12.54
N PHE A 267 -16.67 6.14 -13.55
CA PHE A 267 -17.70 7.14 -13.35
C PHE A 267 -18.91 6.87 -14.23
N GLU A 268 -20.09 7.11 -13.67
CA GLU A 268 -21.33 7.31 -14.40
C GLU A 268 -21.45 8.80 -14.74
N TYR A 269 -21.58 9.10 -16.02
CA TYR A 269 -21.65 10.45 -16.53
C TYR A 269 -23.08 10.92 -16.74
N GLN A 270 -23.33 12.18 -16.42
CA GLN A 270 -24.60 12.87 -16.63
C GLN A 270 -24.32 14.22 -17.31
N ALA A 271 -25.25 14.64 -18.16
CA ALA A 271 -25.19 15.93 -18.84
C ALA A 271 -25.07 17.08 -17.83
N TYR A 272 -24.15 18.02 -18.06
CA TYR A 272 -24.04 19.26 -17.28
C TYR A 272 -24.24 20.48 -18.17
N SER A 273 -23.33 20.68 -19.13
CA SER A 273 -23.35 21.84 -20.02
C SER A 273 -22.69 21.49 -21.36
N ILE A 274 -23.04 22.25 -22.38
CA ILE A 274 -22.40 22.24 -23.70
C ILE A 274 -22.35 23.67 -24.20
N ASP A 275 -21.19 24.10 -24.68
CA ASP A 275 -21.08 25.38 -25.37
C ASP A 275 -21.87 25.30 -26.67
N THR A 276 -22.88 26.15 -26.81
CA THR A 276 -23.76 26.10 -27.98
C THR A 276 -23.09 26.75 -29.19
N ALA A 277 -22.99 26.01 -30.29
CA ALA A 277 -22.66 26.56 -31.60
C ALA A 277 -23.90 26.59 -32.51
N GLU A 278 -24.02 27.63 -33.33
CA GLU A 278 -25.12 27.76 -34.29
C GLU A 278 -25.16 26.57 -35.26
N GLY A 279 -26.36 26.03 -35.51
CA GLY A 279 -26.58 24.93 -36.46
C GLY A 279 -26.34 23.52 -35.90
N LEU A 280 -25.98 23.39 -34.62
CA LEU A 280 -25.75 22.09 -33.98
C LEU A 280 -26.90 21.73 -33.03
N ASN A 281 -27.41 20.49 -33.12
CA ASN A 281 -28.36 19.98 -32.13
C ASN A 281 -27.60 19.59 -30.85
N ALA A 282 -27.34 20.59 -30.00
CA ALA A 282 -26.49 20.48 -28.82
C ALA A 282 -27.01 19.43 -27.82
N GLU A 283 -28.33 19.31 -27.65
CA GLU A 283 -28.93 18.32 -26.76
C GLU A 283 -28.73 16.89 -27.27
N ALA A 284 -28.93 16.65 -28.58
CA ALA A 284 -28.71 15.33 -29.17
C ALA A 284 -27.23 14.91 -29.08
N LEU A 285 -26.31 15.84 -29.36
CA LEU A 285 -24.87 15.58 -29.22
C LEU A 285 -24.49 15.28 -27.77
N LEU A 286 -24.96 16.09 -26.81
CA LEU A 286 -24.66 15.89 -25.40
C LEU A 286 -25.15 14.52 -24.90
N ASN A 287 -26.37 14.12 -25.27
CA ASN A 287 -26.91 12.80 -24.92
C ASN A 287 -26.09 11.66 -25.53
N GLN A 288 -25.67 11.80 -26.79
CA GLN A 288 -24.82 10.82 -27.44
C GLN A 288 -23.46 10.69 -26.75
N VAL A 289 -22.84 11.81 -26.39
CA VAL A 289 -21.57 11.84 -25.66
C VAL A 289 -21.72 11.18 -24.29
N VAL A 290 -22.77 11.52 -23.53
CA VAL A 290 -23.06 10.89 -22.23
C VAL A 290 -23.22 9.37 -22.36
N GLN A 291 -23.98 8.91 -23.35
CA GLN A 291 -24.18 7.48 -23.58
C GLN A 291 -22.85 6.78 -23.88
N HIS A 292 -22.08 7.30 -24.85
CA HIS A 292 -20.80 6.71 -25.24
C HIS A 292 -19.77 6.72 -24.10
N MET A 293 -19.68 7.82 -23.36
CA MET A 293 -18.80 7.92 -22.20
C MET A 293 -19.13 6.88 -21.14
N ASN A 294 -20.42 6.61 -20.88
CA ASN A 294 -20.85 5.56 -19.95
C ASN A 294 -20.51 4.14 -20.44
N GLU A 295 -20.64 3.87 -21.74
CA GLU A 295 -20.24 2.59 -22.35
C GLU A 295 -18.74 2.35 -22.21
N VAL A 296 -17.93 3.39 -22.40
CA VAL A 296 -16.46 3.34 -22.33
C VAL A 296 -15.94 3.32 -20.89
N ALA A 297 -16.64 3.93 -19.94
CA ALA A 297 -16.25 4.01 -18.53
C ALA A 297 -15.99 2.64 -17.89
N GLU A 298 -16.73 1.62 -18.33
CA GLU A 298 -16.56 0.26 -17.85
C GLU A 298 -15.26 -0.40 -18.34
N GLN A 299 -14.55 0.22 -19.27
CA GLN A 299 -13.27 -0.27 -19.80
C GLN A 299 -12.12 0.64 -19.40
N THR A 300 -12.39 1.91 -19.08
CA THR A 300 -11.36 2.93 -18.82
C THR A 300 -11.29 3.37 -17.35
N GLY A 301 -11.92 2.62 -16.45
CA GLY A 301 -11.84 2.89 -15.02
C GLY A 301 -10.42 2.75 -14.45
N PHE A 302 -10.10 3.58 -13.46
CA PHE A 302 -8.86 3.51 -12.69
C PHE A 302 -8.82 2.21 -11.88
N GLN A 303 -7.89 1.32 -12.23
CA GLN A 303 -7.63 0.10 -11.46
C GLN A 303 -6.79 0.41 -10.23
N TYR A 304 -7.03 -0.27 -9.12
CA TYR A 304 -6.15 -0.25 -7.95
C TYR A 304 -6.06 -1.64 -7.35
N ASN A 305 -4.92 -1.93 -6.75
CA ASN A 305 -4.75 -3.15 -5.97
C ASN A 305 -5.04 -2.84 -4.51
N TYR A 306 -5.88 -3.66 -3.87
CA TYR A 306 -6.10 -3.60 -2.43
C TYR A 306 -5.50 -4.85 -1.77
N ALA A 307 -5.24 -4.78 -0.47
CA ALA A 307 -4.82 -5.96 0.28
C ALA A 307 -5.96 -6.96 0.33
N LEU A 308 -5.69 -8.26 0.22
CA LEU A 308 -6.67 -9.32 0.49
C LEU A 308 -7.47 -8.94 1.75
N MET A 309 -8.81 -9.05 1.70
CA MET A 309 -9.76 -8.81 2.81
C MET A 309 -10.44 -7.44 2.92
N VAL A 310 -10.39 -6.59 1.87
CA VAL A 310 -11.14 -5.30 1.87
C VAL A 310 -12.19 -5.30 0.77
N ASP A 311 -13.48 -5.32 1.12
CA ASP A 311 -14.56 -5.08 0.17
C ASP A 311 -14.74 -3.57 -0.01
N ILE A 312 -14.31 -3.04 -1.15
CA ILE A 312 -14.34 -1.60 -1.38
C ILE A 312 -15.76 -1.07 -1.61
N ARG A 313 -16.75 -1.93 -1.81
CA ARG A 313 -18.15 -1.51 -2.01
C ARG A 313 -18.73 -0.92 -0.73
N ASP A 314 -18.14 -1.25 0.42
CA ASP A 314 -18.50 -0.68 1.71
C ASP A 314 -17.86 0.70 1.95
N PHE A 315 -16.97 1.15 1.05
CA PHE A 315 -16.28 2.42 1.18
C PHE A 315 -17.13 3.55 0.58
N GLN A 316 -17.12 4.69 1.26
CA GLN A 316 -17.78 5.90 0.80
C GLN A 316 -16.80 6.80 0.06
N PRO A 317 -17.11 7.21 -1.19
CA PRO A 317 -16.31 8.19 -1.90
C PRO A 317 -16.57 9.61 -1.36
N ILE A 318 -15.51 10.30 -0.99
CA ILE A 318 -15.53 11.69 -0.52
C ILE A 318 -14.58 12.53 -1.40
N PHE A 319 -15.08 13.66 -1.89
CA PHE A 319 -14.28 14.58 -2.72
C PHE A 319 -13.61 15.66 -1.88
N ASP A 320 -12.35 15.92 -2.17
CA ASP A 320 -11.54 16.93 -1.53
C ASP A 320 -10.94 17.83 -2.61
N ALA A 321 -11.65 18.92 -2.93
CA ALA A 321 -11.28 19.83 -4.00
C ALA A 321 -9.94 20.54 -3.74
N ASN A 322 -9.58 20.76 -2.47
CA ASN A 322 -8.36 21.47 -2.11
C ASN A 322 -7.11 20.68 -2.48
N GLU A 323 -7.13 19.37 -2.26
CA GLU A 323 -6.03 18.48 -2.68
C GLU A 323 -6.26 17.84 -4.05
N ARG A 324 -7.43 18.09 -4.66
CA ARG A 324 -7.90 17.48 -5.90
C ARG A 324 -7.83 15.95 -5.85
N VAL A 325 -8.41 15.40 -4.78
CA VAL A 325 -8.43 13.95 -4.55
C VAL A 325 -9.84 13.44 -4.30
N MET A 326 -10.08 12.20 -4.72
CA MET A 326 -11.18 11.39 -4.23
C MET A 326 -10.64 10.44 -3.18
N ARG A 327 -11.32 10.39 -2.04
CA ARG A 327 -10.97 9.56 -0.90
C ARG A 327 -12.03 8.49 -0.76
N LEU A 328 -11.63 7.22 -0.77
CA LEU A 328 -12.48 6.11 -0.37
C LEU A 328 -12.22 5.88 1.11
N VAL A 329 -13.27 6.02 1.92
CA VAL A 329 -13.20 5.93 3.37
C VAL A 329 -14.15 4.82 3.81
N GLY A 330 -13.64 3.88 4.60
CA GLY A 330 -14.42 2.74 5.09
C GLY A 330 -13.80 2.14 6.35
N ASP A 331 -14.61 1.39 7.06
CA ASP A 331 -14.17 0.57 8.19
C ASP A 331 -13.83 -0.83 7.68
N LEU A 332 -12.87 -1.51 8.32
CA LEU A 332 -12.68 -2.93 8.03
C LEU A 332 -13.91 -3.66 8.61
N PRO A 333 -14.51 -4.61 7.87
CA PRO A 333 -15.53 -5.45 8.47
C PRO A 333 -14.94 -6.12 9.72
N GLN A 334 -15.67 -6.09 10.84
CA GLN A 334 -15.23 -6.67 12.14
C GLN A 334 -14.84 -8.16 12.03
N GLU A 335 -15.18 -8.82 10.92
CA GLU A 335 -14.86 -10.19 10.59
C GLU A 335 -13.56 -10.32 9.78
N CYS A 336 -12.46 -9.76 10.26
CA CYS A 336 -11.14 -10.35 10.00
C CYS A 336 -11.04 -11.66 10.79
N LEU A 337 -11.87 -12.66 10.42
CA LEU A 337 -11.83 -13.98 11.02
C LEU A 337 -10.48 -14.62 10.65
N PRO A 338 -9.72 -15.11 11.64
CA PRO A 338 -8.47 -15.80 11.37
C PRO A 338 -8.79 -17.09 10.62
N TYR A 339 -8.28 -17.22 9.39
CA TYR A 339 -8.15 -18.51 8.72
C TYR A 339 -6.79 -19.13 9.04
#